data_AF-A0A1U8Q2G2-F1
#
_entry.id   AF-A0A1U8Q2G2-F1
#
_cell.length_a   1.000
_cell.length_b   1.000
_cell.length_c   1.000
_cell.angle_alpha   90.00
_cell.angle_beta   90.00
_cell.angle_gamma   90.00
#
_symmetry.space_group_name_H-M   'P 1'
#
loop_
_entity.id
_entity.type
_entity.pdbx_description
1 polymer ?
#
loop_
_entity_poly.entity_id
_entity_poly.type
_entity_poly.pdbx_seq_one_letter_code
_entity_poly.pdbx_strand_id
1 'polypeptide(L)'
;MPSLYPHAKGISYALKDKGIDMAVASRSPTPDIAKIFLDKLEIQPMFVAREIFSSWIHKTEHFQIIHRRTGVPFNSMLFFDDEDRSIDAVSQMGVTSIFVGNGINLGTFESLNGASGI
;
A
#
# COMPACT_ATOMS: atom_id res chain seq x y z
N MET A 1 -11.04 16.15 11.94
CA MET A 1 -10.71 14.71 12.06
C MET A 1 -10.13 14.23 10.74
N PRO A 2 -9.14 13.32 10.72
CA PRO A 2 -8.70 12.71 9.47
C PRO A 2 -9.86 11.91 8.85
N SER A 3 -9.89 11.82 7.52
CA SER A 3 -10.84 10.99 6.78
C SER A 3 -10.11 10.20 5.71
N LEU A 4 -10.66 9.05 5.36
CA LEU A 4 -10.18 8.23 4.25
C LEU A 4 -10.85 8.67 2.94
N TYR A 5 -10.26 8.30 1.80
CA TYR A 5 -10.99 8.29 0.54
C TYR A 5 -12.26 7.42 0.68
N PRO A 6 -13.38 7.80 0.03
CA PRO A 6 -14.70 7.20 0.29
C PRO A 6 -14.74 5.67 0.28
N HIS A 7 -13.97 5.02 -0.59
CA HIS A 7 -13.99 3.56 -0.75
C HIS A 7 -12.83 2.83 -0.05
N ALA A 8 -11.82 3.54 0.49
CA ALA A 8 -10.60 2.92 0.98
C ALA A 8 -10.87 1.94 2.13
N LYS A 9 -11.71 2.32 3.11
CA LYS A 9 -12.03 1.45 4.25
C LYS A 9 -12.75 0.17 3.80
N GLY A 10 -13.73 0.30 2.90
CA GLY A 10 -14.48 -0.84 2.36
C GLY A 10 -13.60 -1.81 1.55
N ILE A 11 -12.70 -1.26 0.73
CA ILE A 11 -11.71 -2.04 -0.03
C ILE A 11 -10.80 -2.81 0.93
N SER A 12 -10.26 -2.16 1.97
CA SER A 12 -9.40 -2.83 2.94
C SER A 12 -10.11 -3.98 3.66
N TYR A 13 -11.38 -3.81 4.05
CA TYR A 13 -12.16 -4.92 4.62
C TYR A 13 -12.36 -6.06 3.63
N ALA A 14 -12.74 -5.75 2.38
CA ALA A 14 -12.94 -6.77 1.36
C ALA A 14 -11.66 -7.58 1.08
N LEU A 15 -10.50 -6.93 1.06
CA LEU A 15 -9.21 -7.60 0.91
C LEU A 15 -8.92 -8.51 2.12
N LYS A 16 -9.14 -8.00 3.33
CA LYS A 16 -8.97 -8.77 4.57
C LYS A 16 -9.87 -10.00 4.62
N ASP A 17 -11.15 -9.86 4.25
CA ASP A 17 -12.13 -10.95 4.23
C ASP A 17 -11.77 -12.01 3.17
N LYS A 18 -11.11 -11.62 2.09
CA LYS A 18 -10.53 -12.53 1.09
C LYS A 18 -9.20 -13.17 1.52
N GLY A 19 -8.70 -12.85 2.71
CA GLY A 19 -7.41 -13.37 3.21
C GLY A 19 -6.19 -12.76 2.52
N ILE A 20 -6.32 -11.57 1.93
CA ILE A 20 -5.21 -10.85 1.31
C ILE A 20 -4.54 -9.98 2.37
N ASP A 21 -3.27 -10.29 2.64
CA ASP A 21 -2.44 -9.50 3.54
C ASP A 21 -2.18 -8.10 2.96
N MET A 22 -2.30 -7.07 3.80
CA MET A 22 -2.03 -5.69 3.43
C MET A 22 -0.86 -5.12 4.24
N ALA A 23 -0.10 -4.22 3.64
CA ALA A 23 0.99 -3.51 4.30
C ALA A 23 0.97 -2.01 3.97
N VAL A 24 1.57 -1.20 4.84
CA VAL A 24 1.80 0.23 4.59
C VAL A 24 3.28 0.45 4.26
N ALA A 25 3.54 1.17 3.17
CA ALA A 25 4.85 1.72 2.83
C ALA A 25 4.73 3.24 2.65
N SER A 26 5.28 4.02 3.58
CA SER A 26 5.14 5.49 3.61
C SER A 26 6.46 6.18 3.91
N ARG A 27 6.75 7.24 3.15
CA ARG A 27 7.94 8.10 3.32
C ARG A 27 7.72 9.29 4.26
N SER A 28 6.63 9.28 5.04
CA SER A 28 6.31 10.39 5.95
C SER A 28 7.48 10.71 6.90
N PRO A 29 7.89 11.99 7.02
CA PRO A 29 8.89 12.41 8.02
C PRO A 29 8.34 12.44 9.45
N THR A 30 7.03 12.26 9.61
CA THR A 30 6.33 12.23 10.90
C THR A 30 5.64 10.88 11.11
N PRO A 31 6.43 9.81 11.36
CA PRO A 31 5.90 8.45 11.48
C PRO A 31 4.95 8.27 12.66
N ASP A 32 5.17 9.01 13.73
CA ASP A 32 4.31 9.12 14.92
C ASP A 32 2.92 9.69 14.58
N ILE A 33 2.87 10.79 13.81
CA ILE A 33 1.60 11.38 13.38
C ILE A 33 0.84 10.44 12.44
N ALA A 34 1.55 9.82 11.50
CA ALA A 34 0.95 8.85 10.59
C ALA A 34 0.33 7.65 11.36
N LYS A 35 1.02 7.14 12.38
CA LYS A 35 0.49 6.07 13.25
C LYS A 35 -0.78 6.51 13.99
N ILE A 36 -0.78 7.72 14.56
CA ILE A 36 -1.97 8.29 15.21
C ILE A 36 -3.16 8.36 14.24
N PHE A 37 -2.92 8.68 12.97
CA PHE A 37 -3.98 8.73 11.96
C PHE A 37 -4.54 7.34 11.66
N LEU A 38 -3.68 6.34 11.48
CA LEU A 38 -4.11 4.95 11.29
C LEU A 38 -4.95 4.43 12.47
N ASP A 39 -4.57 4.81 13.68
CA ASP A 39 -5.28 4.43 14.91
C ASP A 39 -6.63 5.14 15.01
N LYS A 40 -6.68 6.46 14.78
CA LYS A 40 -7.94 7.24 14.78
C LYS A 40 -8.92 6.82 13.69
N LEU A 41 -8.43 6.27 12.59
CA LEU A 41 -9.24 5.75 11.49
C LEU A 41 -9.63 4.27 11.69
N GLU A 42 -9.11 3.63 12.73
CA GLU A 42 -9.34 2.22 13.10
C GLU A 42 -8.96 1.23 12.00
N ILE A 43 -7.95 1.58 11.20
CA ILE A 43 -7.49 0.74 10.08
C ILE A 43 -6.21 -0.01 10.37
N GLN A 44 -5.54 0.31 11.48
CA GLN A 44 -4.30 -0.34 11.88
C GLN A 44 -4.36 -1.88 11.86
N PRO A 45 -5.43 -2.55 12.37
CA PRO A 45 -5.51 -4.01 12.42
C PRO A 45 -5.69 -4.70 11.05
N MET A 46 -5.75 -3.92 9.97
CA MET A 46 -5.80 -4.44 8.61
C MET A 46 -4.41 -4.69 8.03
N PHE A 47 -3.35 -4.14 8.63
CA PHE A 47 -2.01 -4.19 8.07
C PHE A 47 -1.06 -5.10 8.83
N VAL A 48 -0.49 -6.10 8.16
CA VAL A 48 0.49 -7.06 8.72
C VAL A 48 1.88 -6.43 8.91
N ALA A 49 2.20 -5.41 8.10
CA ALA A 49 3.43 -4.64 8.17
C ALA A 49 3.13 -3.14 7.95
N ARG A 50 3.90 -2.27 8.61
CA ARG A 50 3.70 -0.81 8.60
C ARG A 50 5.05 -0.11 8.58
N GLU A 51 5.63 -0.04 7.39
CA GLU A 51 6.90 0.60 7.16
C GLU A 51 6.65 2.09 6.88
N ILE A 52 6.83 2.90 7.92
CA ILE A 52 6.60 4.35 7.89
C ILE A 52 7.86 5.02 8.41
N PHE A 53 8.68 5.51 7.49
CA PHE A 53 9.91 6.24 7.75
C PHE A 53 10.36 6.97 6.50
N SER A 54 11.10 8.07 6.64
CA SER A 54 11.63 8.80 5.50
C SER A 54 12.69 8.00 4.75
N SER A 55 12.55 7.93 3.43
CA SER A 55 13.64 7.57 2.52
C SER A 55 13.81 8.67 1.47
N TRP A 56 15.07 8.93 1.11
CA TRP A 56 15.43 10.09 0.27
C TRP A 56 14.85 10.02 -1.13
N ILE A 57 14.81 8.83 -1.73
CA ILE A 57 14.59 8.68 -3.16
C ILE A 57 13.30 7.90 -3.42
N HIS A 58 13.22 6.60 -3.08
CA HIS A 58 12.06 5.74 -3.36
C HIS A 58 11.74 4.78 -2.19
N LYS A 59 10.67 3.99 -2.31
CA LYS A 59 10.18 3.04 -1.28
C LYS A 59 10.82 1.64 -1.31
N THR A 60 11.93 1.46 -2.02
CA THR A 60 12.58 0.14 -2.18
C THR A 60 13.01 -0.46 -0.83
N GLU A 61 13.50 0.37 0.10
CA GLU A 61 13.85 -0.05 1.47
C GLU A 61 12.62 -0.52 2.26
N HIS A 62 11.50 0.19 2.17
CA HIS A 62 10.23 -0.23 2.79
C HIS A 62 9.82 -1.61 2.29
N PHE A 63 9.90 -1.85 0.97
CA PHE A 63 9.57 -3.13 0.37
C PHE A 63 10.52 -4.26 0.79
N GLN A 64 11.81 -4.00 0.94
CA GLN A 64 12.76 -4.98 1.47
C GLN A 64 12.41 -5.41 2.91
N ILE A 65 12.01 -4.46 3.76
CA ILE A 65 11.61 -4.76 5.14
C ILE A 65 10.29 -5.54 5.17
N ILE A 66 9.30 -5.13 4.35
CA ILE A 66 8.02 -5.85 4.21
C ILE A 66 8.28 -7.29 3.76
N HIS A 67 9.06 -7.49 2.69
CA HIS A 67 9.42 -8.80 2.18
C HIS A 67 10.08 -9.67 3.25
N ARG A 68 11.07 -9.14 3.98
CA ARG A 68 11.74 -9.87 5.06
C ARG A 68 10.77 -10.27 6.18
N ARG A 69 9.80 -9.42 6.49
CA ARG A 69 8.84 -9.63 7.57
C ARG A 69 7.74 -10.61 7.22
N THR A 70 7.25 -10.58 5.97
CA THR A 70 6.11 -11.40 5.53
C THR A 70 6.53 -12.67 4.80
N GLY A 71 7.75 -12.71 4.24
CA GLY A 71 8.20 -13.77 3.36
C GLY A 71 7.56 -13.77 1.97
N VAL A 72 6.67 -12.80 1.67
CA VAL A 72 5.97 -12.73 0.38
C VAL A 72 6.95 -12.31 -0.72
N PRO A 73 7.08 -13.07 -1.82
CA PRO A 73 7.94 -12.70 -2.95
C PRO A 73 7.48 -11.39 -3.62
N PHE A 74 8.41 -10.57 -4.12
CA PHE A 74 8.07 -9.30 -4.77
C PHE A 74 7.09 -9.46 -5.95
N ASN A 75 7.25 -10.51 -6.77
CA ASN A 75 6.36 -10.81 -7.90
C ASN A 75 4.95 -11.26 -7.50
N SER A 76 4.68 -11.41 -6.20
CA SER A 76 3.37 -11.73 -5.63
C SER A 76 2.78 -10.51 -4.89
N MET A 77 3.39 -9.33 -5.00
CA MET A 77 2.92 -8.09 -4.40
C MET A 77 2.23 -7.20 -5.43
N LEU A 78 1.17 -6.52 -4.98
CA LEU A 78 0.49 -5.45 -5.69
C LEU A 78 0.66 -4.15 -4.90
N PHE A 79 1.14 -3.10 -5.56
CA PHE A 79 1.47 -1.82 -4.95
C PHE A 79 0.70 -0.67 -5.60
N PHE A 80 0.17 0.24 -4.78
CA PHE A 80 -0.51 1.45 -5.22
C PHE A 80 0.19 2.66 -4.61
N ASP A 81 0.54 3.64 -5.45
CA ASP A 81 1.17 4.89 -5.04
C ASP A 81 0.80 6.05 -5.95
N ASP A 82 0.77 7.26 -5.42
CA ASP A 82 0.53 8.50 -6.17
C ASP A 82 1.82 9.14 -6.70
N GLU A 83 2.96 8.45 -6.57
CA GLU A 83 4.27 8.98 -6.92
C GLU A 83 4.99 8.09 -7.95
N ASP A 84 5.07 8.56 -9.20
CA ASP A 84 5.68 7.85 -10.34
C ASP A 84 7.06 7.27 -10.01
N ARG A 85 7.91 8.05 -9.35
CA ARG A 85 9.27 7.62 -9.00
C ARG A 85 9.29 6.43 -8.04
N SER A 86 8.30 6.31 -7.16
CA SER A 86 8.14 5.13 -6.30
C SER A 86 7.60 3.94 -7.09
N ILE A 87 6.67 4.17 -8.04
CA ILE A 87 6.14 3.14 -8.94
C ILE A 87 7.25 2.53 -9.80
N ASP A 88 8.07 3.35 -10.46
CA ASP A 88 9.15 2.89 -11.33
C ASP A 88 10.17 2.02 -10.57
N ALA A 89 10.64 2.53 -9.42
CA ALA A 89 11.66 1.85 -8.64
C ALA A 89 11.18 0.55 -8.00
N VAL A 90 9.93 0.50 -7.53
CA VAL A 90 9.35 -0.71 -6.93
C VAL A 90 8.99 -1.73 -8.02
N SER A 91 8.59 -1.29 -9.22
CA SER A 91 8.39 -2.17 -10.38
C SER A 91 9.66 -2.91 -10.78
N GLN A 92 10.82 -2.25 -10.71
CA GLN A 92 12.12 -2.88 -10.98
C GLN A 92 12.46 -4.01 -9.98
N MET A 93 11.80 -4.07 -8.82
CA MET A 93 11.94 -5.17 -7.86
C MET A 93 11.06 -6.38 -8.22
N GLY A 94 10.22 -6.27 -9.26
CA GLY A 94 9.28 -7.31 -9.70
C GLY A 94 7.87 -7.15 -9.15
N VAL A 95 7.58 -6.10 -8.39
CA VAL A 95 6.25 -5.82 -7.82
C VAL A 95 5.32 -5.25 -8.91
N THR A 96 4.08 -5.73 -8.97
CA THR A 96 3.05 -5.10 -9.81
C THR A 96 2.67 -3.76 -9.19
N SER A 97 3.10 -2.65 -9.80
CA SER A 97 2.92 -1.31 -9.23
C SER A 97 1.99 -0.46 -10.09
N ILE A 98 1.00 0.17 -9.46
CA ILE A 98 -0.10 0.90 -10.10
C ILE A 98 -0.09 2.34 -9.60
N PHE A 99 0.10 3.28 -10.53
CA PHE A 99 0.00 4.71 -10.24
C PHE A 99 -1.46 5.11 -9.97
N VAL A 100 -1.70 5.80 -8.86
CA VAL A 100 -3.04 6.24 -8.40
C VAL A 100 -3.05 7.73 -8.03
N GLY A 101 -3.03 8.60 -9.04
CA GLY A 101 -2.97 10.06 -8.83
C GLY A 101 -4.16 10.68 -8.05
N ASN A 102 -5.28 9.99 -7.89
CA ASN A 102 -6.44 10.44 -7.10
C ASN A 102 -6.83 9.46 -5.98
N GLY A 103 -5.87 8.66 -5.52
CA GLY A 103 -6.10 7.64 -4.50
C GLY A 103 -6.86 6.42 -5.03
N ILE A 104 -6.95 5.41 -4.17
CA ILE A 104 -7.55 4.12 -4.50
C ILE A 104 -9.07 4.23 -4.48
N ASN A 105 -9.71 3.84 -5.59
CA ASN A 105 -11.16 3.72 -5.70
C ASN A 105 -11.55 2.42 -6.40
N LEU A 106 -12.85 2.13 -6.50
CA LEU A 106 -13.35 0.89 -7.09
C LEU A 106 -12.94 0.75 -8.57
N GLY A 107 -12.97 1.85 -9.33
CA GLY A 107 -12.53 1.86 -10.72
C GLY A 107 -11.06 1.49 -10.89
N THR A 108 -10.20 1.79 -9.91
CA THR A 108 -8.82 1.32 -9.88
C THR A 108 -8.77 -0.21 -9.90
N PHE A 109 -9.58 -0.90 -9.09
CA PHE A 109 -9.63 -2.36 -9.04
C PHE A 109 -10.32 -2.99 -10.26
N GLU A 110 -11.38 -2.38 -10.78
CA GLU A 110 -12.05 -2.86 -11.99
C GLU A 110 -11.11 -2.88 -13.20
N SER A 111 -10.22 -1.89 -13.29
CA SER A 111 -9.20 -1.82 -14.34
C SER A 111 -8.15 -2.94 -14.23
N LEU A 112 -7.92 -3.49 -13.03
CA LEU A 112 -7.01 -4.61 -12.81
C LEU A 112 -7.61 -5.95 -13.24
N ASN A 113 -8.93 -6.14 -13.06
CA ASN A 113 -9.61 -7.37 -13.46
C ASN A 113 -9.60 -7.56 -14.99
N GLY A 114 -9.54 -6.48 -15.76
CA GLY A 114 -9.37 -6.52 -17.22
C GLY A 114 -7.94 -6.87 -17.69
N ALA A 115 -6.93 -6.70 -16.82
CA ALA A 115 -5.52 -6.81 -17.19
C ALA A 115 -4.76 -7.96 -16.49
N SER A 116 -5.27 -8.52 -15.39
CA SER A 116 -4.50 -9.41 -14.52
C SER A 116 -5.24 -10.60 -13.91
N GLY A 117 -6.52 -10.82 -14.24
CA GLY A 117 -7.22 -12.06 -13.85
C GLY A 117 -7.31 -12.29 -12.33
N ILE A 118 -7.53 -11.22 -11.57
CA ILE A 118 -7.89 -11.26 -10.14
C ILE A 118 -9.41 -11.29 -9.97
#